data_AF-K6U938-F1
#
_entry.id   AF-K6U938-F1
#
_cell.length_a   1.000
_cell.length_b   1.000
_cell.length_c   1.000
_cell.angle_alpha   90.00
_cell.angle_beta   90.00
_cell.angle_gamma   90.00
#
_symmetry.space_group_name_H-M   'P 1'
#
loop_
_entity.id
_entity.type
_entity.pdbx_description
1 polymer ?
#
loop_
_entity_poly.entity_id
_entity_poly.type
_entity_poly.pdbx_seq_one_letter_code
_entity_poly.pdbx_strand_id
1 'polypeptide(L)'
;MAIVGIYGLFYAAVTTILMPWDTTTFEMELSTVQIPVNNASTIAEMESAAADTESTSSLSYVSKSERTEVANIMRITNTPPPGFFDQMKGYEQLNYFRMLAYTLIFRGDISNQIKNISSTHKEISRLDNETESLNQKLYTDMEKGDSKGYAEDLKNIADNLKQQNIAMETLKTQLENLINMLKT
;
A
#
# COMPACT_ATOMS: atom_id res chain seq x y z
N MET A 1 -7.93 -7.60 5.65
CA MET A 1 -7.36 -8.55 4.64
C MET A 1 -6.88 -7.88 3.34
N ALA A 2 -6.63 -6.56 3.30
CA ALA A 2 -6.04 -5.87 2.13
C ALA A 2 -4.50 -5.80 2.18
N ILE A 3 -3.94 -5.80 3.40
CA ILE A 3 -2.51 -5.66 3.67
C ILE A 3 -1.69 -6.76 2.99
N VAL A 4 -2.15 -8.02 2.99
CA VAL A 4 -1.41 -9.17 2.40
C VAL A 4 -1.33 -9.12 0.86
N GLY A 5 -2.28 -8.47 0.19
CA GLY A 5 -2.33 -8.40 -1.28
C GLY A 5 -1.26 -7.48 -1.88
N ILE A 6 -0.87 -6.42 -1.17
CA ILE A 6 0.10 -5.41 -1.62
C ILE A 6 1.54 -5.98 -1.55
N TYR A 7 1.85 -6.84 -0.57
CA TYR A 7 3.19 -7.44 -0.43
C TYR A 7 3.53 -8.51 -1.49
N GLY A 8 2.53 -9.19 -2.04
CA GLY A 8 2.73 -10.16 -3.12
C GLY A 8 3.23 -9.50 -4.41
N LEU A 9 2.73 -8.30 -4.71
CA LEU A 9 3.12 -7.51 -5.88
C LEU A 9 4.53 -6.90 -5.73
N PHE A 10 4.92 -6.56 -4.50
CA PHE A 10 6.25 -6.08 -4.15
C PHE A 10 7.35 -7.11 -4.38
N TYR A 11 7.11 -8.39 -4.05
CA TYR A 11 8.11 -9.45 -4.24
C TYR A 11 8.35 -9.70 -5.73
N ALA A 12 7.29 -9.72 -6.56
CA ALA A 12 7.41 -9.88 -8.01
C ALA A 12 8.05 -8.67 -8.70
N ALA A 13 7.76 -7.43 -8.28
CA ALA A 13 8.43 -6.27 -8.87
C ALA A 13 9.93 -6.26 -8.53
N VAL A 14 10.29 -6.35 -7.25
CA VAL A 14 11.68 -6.10 -6.84
C VAL A 14 12.62 -7.31 -7.04
N THR A 15 12.12 -8.54 -6.91
CA THR A 15 12.95 -9.73 -7.16
C THR A 15 13.01 -10.09 -8.64
N THR A 16 11.99 -9.74 -9.43
CA THR A 16 11.91 -10.10 -10.85
C THR A 16 12.36 -9.00 -11.83
N ILE A 17 12.46 -7.72 -11.46
CA ILE A 17 13.00 -6.68 -12.38
C ILE A 17 14.49 -6.90 -12.73
N LEU A 18 15.23 -7.64 -11.89
CA LEU A 18 16.70 -7.57 -11.88
C LEU A 18 17.43 -8.91 -11.99
N MET A 19 16.69 -10.03 -11.92
CA MET A 19 17.12 -11.35 -12.40
C MET A 19 15.94 -12.17 -12.92
N PRO A 20 15.11 -11.65 -13.85
CA PRO A 20 14.33 -12.57 -14.63
C PRO A 20 15.34 -13.29 -15.51
N TRP A 21 15.58 -14.57 -15.25
CA TRP A 21 16.32 -15.40 -16.21
C TRP A 21 15.67 -15.38 -17.61
N ASP A 22 14.47 -14.80 -17.74
CA ASP A 22 13.78 -14.53 -18.99
C ASP A 22 12.86 -13.29 -18.86
N THR A 23 13.14 -12.21 -19.60
CA THR A 23 12.27 -11.01 -19.68
C THR A 23 10.84 -11.37 -20.10
N THR A 24 10.65 -12.50 -20.79
CA THR A 24 9.35 -13.08 -21.15
C THR A 24 8.57 -13.55 -19.91
N THR A 25 9.25 -14.17 -18.94
CA THR A 25 8.62 -14.60 -17.68
C THR A 25 8.18 -13.39 -16.87
N PHE A 26 9.01 -12.35 -16.79
CA PHE A 26 8.63 -11.13 -16.08
C PHE A 26 7.44 -10.40 -16.73
N GLU A 27 7.41 -10.32 -18.06
CA GLU A 27 6.26 -9.78 -18.79
C GLU A 27 4.99 -10.59 -18.53
N MET A 28 5.08 -11.91 -18.49
CA MET A 28 3.97 -12.79 -18.16
C MET A 28 3.47 -12.53 -16.73
N GLU A 29 4.35 -12.48 -15.74
CA GLU A 29 3.99 -12.16 -14.36
C GLU A 29 3.32 -10.78 -14.26
N LEU A 30 3.89 -9.76 -14.89
CA LEU A 30 3.36 -8.40 -14.89
C LEU A 30 1.96 -8.32 -15.51
N SER A 31 1.68 -9.13 -16.55
CA SER A 31 0.36 -9.19 -17.18
C SER A 31 -0.73 -9.73 -16.24
N THR A 32 -0.36 -10.55 -15.26
CA THR A 32 -1.29 -11.09 -14.25
C THR A 32 -1.62 -10.12 -13.14
N VAL A 33 -0.89 -9.01 -13.02
CA VAL A 33 -1.13 -7.97 -12.03
C VAL A 33 -2.45 -7.27 -12.32
N GLN A 34 -3.41 -7.49 -11.41
CA GLN A 34 -4.70 -6.82 -11.42
C GLN A 34 -4.58 -5.43 -10.83
N ILE A 35 -5.03 -4.45 -11.60
CA ILE A 35 -5.16 -3.04 -11.20
C ILE A 35 -6.63 -2.64 -11.49
N PRO A 36 -7.31 -1.93 -10.59
CA PRO A 36 -6.85 -1.46 -9.28
C PRO A 36 -6.65 -2.60 -8.26
N VAL A 37 -5.69 -2.42 -7.34
CA VAL A 37 -5.41 -3.40 -6.27
C VAL A 37 -6.48 -3.32 -5.17
N ASN A 38 -6.98 -2.12 -4.91
CA ASN A 38 -8.07 -1.87 -3.98
C ASN A 38 -9.40 -1.72 -4.74
N ASN A 39 -10.40 -2.52 -4.37
CA ASN A 39 -11.70 -2.51 -5.03
C ASN A 39 -12.45 -1.20 -4.74
N ALA A 40 -13.00 -0.59 -5.80
CA ALA A 40 -13.79 0.64 -5.72
C ALA A 40 -15.02 0.49 -4.81
N SER A 41 -15.65 -0.70 -4.77
CA SER A 41 -16.79 -0.92 -3.87
C SER A 41 -16.40 -0.84 -2.40
N THR A 42 -15.25 -1.42 -2.03
CA THR A 42 -14.73 -1.36 -0.66
C THR A 42 -14.36 0.06 -0.24
N ILE A 43 -13.80 0.85 -1.16
CA ILE A 43 -13.52 2.27 -0.92
C ILE A 43 -14.82 3.04 -0.70
N ALA A 44 -15.83 2.82 -1.55
CA ALA A 44 -17.13 3.49 -1.42
C ALA A 44 -17.88 3.12 -0.13
N GLU A 45 -17.82 1.85 0.28
CA GLU A 45 -18.36 1.39 1.57
C GLU A 45 -17.69 2.10 2.75
N MET A 46 -16.37 2.30 2.68
CA MET A 46 -15.61 3.02 3.71
C MET A 46 -16.01 4.50 3.80
N GLU A 47 -16.19 5.15 2.65
CA GLU A 47 -16.64 6.55 2.58
C GLU A 47 -18.07 6.71 3.10
N SER A 48 -18.96 5.77 2.78
CA SER A 48 -20.33 5.74 3.30
C SER A 48 -20.32 5.57 4.82
N ALA A 49 -19.54 4.61 5.34
CA ALA A 49 -19.41 4.39 6.78
C ALA A 49 -18.87 5.62 7.52
N ALA A 50 -17.94 6.35 6.91
CA ALA A 50 -17.44 7.61 7.45
C ALA A 50 -18.54 8.67 7.51
N ALA A 51 -19.28 8.87 6.42
CA ALA A 51 -20.38 9.84 6.36
C ALA A 51 -21.49 9.53 7.36
N ASP A 52 -21.86 8.26 7.48
CA ASP A 52 -22.89 7.80 8.43
C ASP A 52 -22.42 7.99 9.88
N THR A 53 -21.17 7.65 10.19
CA THR A 53 -20.62 7.79 11.53
C THR A 53 -20.53 9.26 11.96
N GLU A 54 -20.09 10.13 11.07
CA GLU A 54 -20.03 11.57 11.33
C GLU A 54 -21.42 12.18 11.53
N SER A 55 -22.36 11.88 10.61
CA SER A 55 -23.70 12.48 10.63
C SER A 55 -24.54 12.02 11.81
N THR A 56 -24.40 10.77 12.23
CA THR A 56 -25.18 10.20 13.34
C THR A 56 -24.47 10.34 14.68
N SER A 57 -23.17 10.60 14.70
CA SER A 57 -22.35 10.46 15.92
C SER A 57 -22.51 9.06 16.54
N SER A 58 -22.54 8.03 15.69
CA SER A 58 -22.95 6.65 16.03
C SER A 58 -22.21 6.07 17.22
N LEU A 59 -20.92 6.39 17.38
CA LEU A 59 -20.10 5.85 18.47
C LEU A 59 -20.55 6.33 19.84
N SER A 60 -21.23 7.46 19.93
CA SER A 60 -21.77 7.97 21.20
C SER A 60 -22.89 7.11 21.78
N TYR A 61 -23.59 6.33 20.94
CA TYR A 61 -24.67 5.44 21.35
C TYR A 61 -24.21 4.02 21.72
N VAL A 62 -22.95 3.68 21.43
CA VAL A 62 -22.35 2.40 21.81
C VAL A 62 -21.80 2.51 23.24
N SER A 63 -21.85 1.46 24.04
CA SER A 63 -21.26 1.53 25.38
C SER A 63 -19.73 1.59 25.30
N LYS A 64 -19.08 2.18 26.31
CA LYS A 64 -17.60 2.21 26.37
C LYS A 64 -17.00 0.80 26.32
N SER A 65 -17.63 -0.17 26.99
CA SER A 65 -17.15 -1.57 27.01
C SER A 65 -17.14 -2.19 25.62
N GLU A 66 -18.25 -2.04 24.87
CA GLU A 66 -18.35 -2.56 23.50
C GLU A 66 -17.35 -1.86 22.57
N ARG A 67 -17.19 -0.53 22.70
CA ARG A 67 -16.19 0.20 21.89
C ARG A 67 -14.76 -0.26 22.16
N THR A 68 -14.40 -0.46 23.43
CA THR A 68 -13.09 -0.98 23.81
C THR A 68 -12.88 -2.40 23.27
N GLU A 69 -13.90 -3.26 23.32
CA GLU A 69 -13.82 -4.61 22.75
C GLU A 69 -13.58 -4.57 21.24
N VAL A 70 -14.36 -3.77 20.50
CA VAL A 70 -14.18 -3.64 19.05
C VAL A 70 -12.81 -3.06 18.71
N ALA A 71 -12.37 -2.00 19.39
CA ALA A 71 -11.03 -1.42 19.17
C ALA A 71 -9.92 -2.44 19.41
N ASN A 72 -10.05 -3.30 20.42
CA ASN A 72 -9.08 -4.37 20.68
C ASN A 72 -9.10 -5.45 19.60
N ILE A 73 -10.27 -5.85 19.10
CA ILE A 73 -10.39 -6.77 17.97
C ILE A 73 -9.69 -6.16 16.75
N MET A 74 -9.98 -4.90 16.42
CA MET A 74 -9.38 -4.22 15.27
C MET A 74 -7.85 -4.18 15.37
N ARG A 75 -7.31 -3.86 16.55
CA ARG A 75 -5.86 -3.94 16.82
C ARG A 75 -5.34 -5.34 16.56
N ILE A 76 -5.93 -6.38 17.15
CA ILE A 76 -5.44 -7.77 17.00
C ILE A 76 -5.50 -8.23 15.53
N THR A 77 -6.60 -7.95 14.83
CA THR A 77 -6.79 -8.41 13.44
C THR A 77 -5.89 -7.69 12.44
N ASN A 78 -5.42 -6.49 12.77
CA ASN A 78 -4.61 -5.66 11.88
C ASN A 78 -3.20 -5.39 12.43
N THR A 79 -2.79 -6.03 13.53
CA THR A 79 -1.41 -5.94 14.00
C THR A 79 -0.53 -6.75 13.05
N PRO A 80 0.45 -6.12 12.38
CA PRO A 80 1.39 -6.87 11.56
C PRO A 80 2.19 -7.84 12.44
N PRO A 81 2.61 -9.00 11.92
CA PRO A 81 3.42 -9.94 12.68
C PRO A 81 4.66 -9.27 13.30
N PRO A 82 5.11 -9.68 14.50
CA PRO A 82 6.34 -9.18 15.09
C PRO A 82 7.52 -9.28 14.10
N GLY A 83 8.30 -8.21 13.97
CA GLY A 83 9.43 -8.12 13.04
C GLY A 83 9.06 -7.77 11.59
N PHE A 84 7.78 -7.63 11.26
CA PHE A 84 7.33 -7.24 9.91
C PHE A 84 7.91 -5.89 9.45
N PHE A 85 7.88 -4.85 10.30
CA PHE A 85 8.44 -3.53 9.96
C PHE A 85 9.97 -3.54 9.89
N ASP A 86 10.65 -4.37 10.68
CA ASP A 86 12.10 -4.51 10.61
C ASP A 86 12.52 -5.23 9.31
N GLN A 87 11.74 -6.24 8.90
CA GLN A 87 11.91 -6.87 7.58
C GLN A 87 11.69 -5.86 6.46
N MET A 88 10.65 -5.03 6.53
CA MET A 88 10.38 -3.96 5.56
C MET A 88 11.57 -3.00 5.41
N LYS A 89 12.13 -2.50 6.52
CA LYS A 89 13.33 -1.66 6.49
C LYS A 89 14.53 -2.38 5.87
N GLY A 90 14.71 -3.66 6.18
CA GLY A 90 15.74 -4.50 5.56
C GLY A 90 15.57 -4.62 4.04
N TYR A 91 14.32 -4.79 3.58
CA TYR A 91 14.01 -4.81 2.14
C TYR A 91 14.27 -3.46 1.47
N GLU A 92 13.85 -2.35 2.07
CA GLU A 92 14.12 -1.01 1.54
C GLU A 92 15.63 -0.76 1.34
N GLN A 93 16.45 -1.15 2.32
CA GLN A 93 17.89 -0.96 2.26
C GLN A 93 18.54 -1.85 1.19
N LEU A 94 18.13 -3.12 1.09
CA LEU A 94 18.58 -4.03 0.02
C LEU A 94 18.19 -3.50 -1.36
N ASN A 95 17.00 -2.92 -1.49
CA ASN A 95 16.48 -2.38 -2.75
C ASN A 95 17.27 -1.15 -3.18
N TYR A 96 17.59 -0.27 -2.25
CA TYR A 96 18.43 0.89 -2.50
C TYR A 96 19.80 0.49 -3.09
N PHE A 97 20.48 -0.49 -2.49
CA PHE A 97 21.79 -0.95 -3.00
C PHE A 97 21.71 -1.58 -4.39
N ARG A 98 20.68 -2.41 -4.64
CA ARG A 98 20.46 -2.99 -5.97
C ARG A 98 20.24 -1.91 -7.01
N MET A 99 19.36 -0.96 -6.72
CA MET A 99 19.04 0.13 -7.62
C MET A 99 20.22 1.05 -7.93
N LEU A 100 21.11 1.27 -6.94
CA LEU A 100 22.38 1.96 -7.12
C LEU A 100 23.30 1.21 -8.08
N ALA A 101 23.46 -0.10 -7.90
CA ALA A 101 24.24 -0.94 -8.81
C ALA A 101 23.71 -0.86 -10.25
N TYR A 102 22.39 -0.86 -10.44
CA TYR A 102 21.80 -0.75 -11.78
C TYR A 102 21.91 0.64 -12.40
N THR A 103 21.81 1.70 -11.60
CA THR A 103 22.10 3.07 -12.06
C THR A 103 23.55 3.20 -12.56
N LEU A 104 24.48 2.42 -11.99
CA LEU A 104 25.88 2.40 -12.38
C LEU A 104 26.14 1.54 -13.63
N ILE A 105 25.42 0.43 -13.79
CA ILE A 105 25.56 -0.50 -14.91
C ILE A 105 24.83 0.01 -16.17
N PHE A 106 23.58 0.46 -16.02
CA PHE A 106 22.74 0.94 -17.11
C PHE A 106 22.84 2.47 -17.24
N ARG A 107 23.07 2.96 -18.46
CA ARG A 107 23.17 4.40 -18.76
C ARG A 107 21.97 4.87 -19.60
N GLY A 108 21.69 6.16 -19.59
CA GLY A 108 20.63 6.76 -20.40
C GLY A 108 19.23 6.46 -19.86
N ASP A 109 18.29 6.19 -20.77
CA ASP A 109 16.86 6.13 -20.47
C ASP A 109 16.49 5.02 -19.48
N ILE A 110 17.17 3.86 -19.53
CA ILE A 110 16.93 2.74 -18.59
C ILE A 110 17.21 3.19 -17.14
N SER A 111 18.28 3.95 -16.93
CA SER A 111 18.65 4.48 -15.61
C SER A 111 17.59 5.45 -15.08
N ASN A 112 17.05 6.31 -15.95
CA ASN A 112 15.97 7.21 -15.60
C ASN A 112 14.68 6.45 -15.26
N GLN A 113 14.37 5.40 -16.02
CA GLN A 113 13.19 4.58 -15.78
C GLN A 113 13.26 3.84 -14.44
N ILE A 114 14.42 3.30 -14.09
CA ILE A 114 14.67 2.66 -12.78
C ILE A 114 14.49 3.68 -11.64
N LYS A 115 14.96 4.92 -11.80
CA LYS A 115 14.74 5.99 -10.80
C LYS A 115 13.26 6.33 -10.64
N ASN A 116 12.50 6.40 -11.73
CA ASN A 116 11.06 6.66 -11.68
C ASN A 116 10.33 5.55 -10.93
N ILE A 117 10.64 4.27 -11.25
CA ILE A 117 10.10 3.09 -10.54
C ILE A 117 10.37 3.18 -9.04
N SER A 118 11.58 3.57 -8.64
CA SER A 118 11.93 3.80 -7.24
C SER A 118 11.11 4.88 -6.56
N SER A 119 10.89 6.00 -7.25
CA SER A 119 10.12 7.10 -6.70
C SER A 119 8.68 6.68 -6.45
N THR A 120 8.06 6.01 -7.44
CA THR A 120 6.69 5.47 -7.31
C THR A 120 6.60 4.46 -6.18
N HIS A 121 7.62 3.61 -6.02
CA HIS A 121 7.70 2.67 -4.92
C HIS A 121 7.72 3.35 -3.55
N LYS A 122 8.58 4.38 -3.38
CA LYS A 122 8.64 5.14 -2.12
C LYS A 122 7.29 5.78 -1.79
N GLU A 123 6.56 6.22 -2.80
CA GLU A 123 5.23 6.78 -2.61
C GLU A 123 4.22 5.72 -2.12
N ILE A 124 4.25 4.52 -2.70
CA ILE A 124 3.43 3.39 -2.21
C ILE A 124 3.78 3.07 -0.75
N SER A 125 5.07 2.95 -0.42
CA SER A 125 5.52 2.70 0.96
C SER A 125 5.11 3.81 1.92
N ARG A 126 5.14 5.07 1.47
CA ARG A 126 4.66 6.22 2.25
C ARG A 126 3.17 6.10 2.56
N LEU A 127 2.36 5.79 1.55
CA LEU A 127 0.91 5.60 1.68
C LEU A 127 0.56 4.41 2.60
N ASP A 128 1.32 3.32 2.54
CA ASP A 128 1.15 2.17 3.44
C ASP A 128 1.41 2.55 4.90
N ASN A 129 2.52 3.25 5.15
CA ASN A 129 2.88 3.71 6.50
C ASN A 129 1.86 4.73 7.05
N GLU A 130 1.37 5.62 6.20
CA GLU A 130 0.34 6.60 6.56
C GLU A 130 -0.98 5.90 6.89
N THR A 131 -1.39 4.92 6.08
CA THR A 131 -2.60 4.10 6.30
C THR A 131 -2.51 3.34 7.61
N GLU A 132 -1.34 2.77 7.93
CA GLU A 132 -1.14 2.11 9.23
C GLU A 132 -1.24 3.10 10.39
N SER A 133 -0.65 4.30 10.25
CA SER A 133 -0.78 5.33 11.29
C SER A 133 -2.24 5.76 11.50
N LEU A 134 -3.00 5.91 10.42
CA LEU A 134 -4.43 6.22 10.46
C LEU A 134 -5.24 5.10 11.10
N ASN A 135 -4.94 3.85 10.80
CA ASN A 135 -5.56 2.69 11.46
C ASN A 135 -5.39 2.74 12.99
N GLN A 136 -4.19 3.07 13.49
CA GLN A 136 -3.95 3.17 14.93
C GLN A 136 -4.75 4.31 15.59
N LYS A 137 -4.90 5.44 14.89
CA LYS A 137 -5.76 6.55 15.34
C LYS A 137 -7.23 6.13 15.35
N LEU A 138 -7.68 5.48 14.28
CA LEU A 138 -9.04 4.99 14.12
C LEU A 138 -9.45 4.05 15.26
N TYR A 139 -8.56 3.16 15.71
CA TYR A 139 -8.82 2.30 16.87
C TYR A 139 -8.94 3.09 18.17
N THR A 140 -8.12 4.13 18.31
CA THR A 140 -8.13 5.02 19.48
C THR A 140 -9.41 5.86 19.53
N ASP A 141 -9.86 6.36 18.39
CA ASP A 141 -11.07 7.17 18.29
C ASP A 141 -12.32 6.31 18.44
N MET A 142 -12.29 5.07 17.94
CA MET A 142 -13.28 4.04 18.26
C MET A 142 -13.42 3.85 19.78
N GLU A 143 -12.30 3.60 20.48
CA GLU A 143 -12.31 3.38 21.92
C GLU A 143 -12.86 4.59 22.71
N LYS A 144 -12.46 5.81 22.31
CA LYS A 144 -12.93 7.06 22.92
C LYS A 144 -14.39 7.37 22.59
N GLY A 145 -14.93 6.82 21.52
CA GLY A 145 -16.24 7.17 20.99
C GLY A 145 -16.24 8.50 20.21
N ASP A 146 -15.08 8.92 19.69
CA ASP A 146 -14.96 10.12 18.87
C ASP A 146 -15.41 9.83 17.44
N SER A 147 -16.70 10.04 17.19
CA SER A 147 -17.28 9.76 15.87
C SER A 147 -16.71 10.65 14.77
N LYS A 148 -16.25 11.87 15.12
CA LYS A 148 -15.71 12.80 14.13
C LYS A 148 -14.29 12.40 13.74
N GLY A 149 -13.43 12.14 14.73
CA GLY A 149 -12.06 11.64 14.49
C GLY A 149 -12.08 10.32 13.72
N TYR A 150 -12.93 9.38 14.14
CA TYR A 150 -13.10 8.09 13.47
C TYR A 150 -13.52 8.24 11.99
N ALA A 151 -14.48 9.12 11.70
CA ALA A 151 -14.93 9.36 10.33
C ALA A 151 -13.86 10.06 9.48
N GLU A 152 -13.10 11.00 10.06
CA GLU A 152 -11.99 11.66 9.38
C GLU A 152 -10.88 10.66 9.01
N ASP A 153 -10.50 9.78 9.95
CA ASP A 153 -9.51 8.74 9.68
C ASP A 153 -9.98 7.78 8.57
N LEU A 154 -11.25 7.36 8.56
CA LEU A 154 -11.81 6.53 7.49
C LEU A 154 -11.72 7.21 6.10
N LYS A 155 -12.04 8.51 6.01
CA LYS A 155 -11.94 9.27 4.75
C LYS A 155 -10.49 9.32 4.26
N ASN A 156 -9.56 9.59 5.17
CA ASN A 156 -8.13 9.65 4.85
C ASN A 156 -7.60 8.28 4.39
N ILE A 157 -8.04 7.18 5.03
CA ILE A 157 -7.71 5.82 4.58
C ILE A 157 -8.28 5.57 3.18
N ALA A 158 -9.54 5.90 2.93
CA ALA A 158 -10.17 5.74 1.62
C ALA A 158 -9.40 6.49 0.52
N ASP A 159 -8.96 7.72 0.81
CA ASP A 159 -8.15 8.51 -0.12
C ASP A 159 -6.75 7.92 -0.33
N ASN A 160 -6.11 7.37 0.70
CA ASN A 160 -4.85 6.64 0.53
C ASN A 160 -5.01 5.40 -0.36
N LEU A 161 -6.11 4.64 -0.21
CA LEU A 161 -6.39 3.47 -1.05
C LEU A 161 -6.57 3.85 -2.53
N LYS A 162 -7.19 5.00 -2.81
CA LYS A 162 -7.29 5.56 -4.17
C LYS A 162 -5.92 5.98 -4.72
N GLN A 163 -5.12 6.68 -3.91
CA GLN A 163 -3.76 7.08 -4.31
C GLN A 163 -2.86 5.87 -4.55
N GLN A 164 -2.99 4.81 -3.75
CA GLN A 164 -2.30 3.54 -3.98
C GLN A 164 -2.69 2.91 -5.32
N ASN A 165 -3.98 2.92 -5.70
CA ASN A 165 -4.40 2.41 -7.00
C ASN A 165 -3.72 3.17 -8.16
N ILE A 166 -3.65 4.51 -8.07
CA ILE A 166 -2.97 5.36 -9.06
C ILE A 166 -1.46 5.07 -9.11
N ALA A 167 -0.82 4.97 -7.94
CA ALA A 167 0.61 4.69 -7.85
C ALA A 167 0.93 3.29 -8.40
N MET A 168 0.07 2.29 -8.16
CA MET A 168 0.23 0.93 -8.68
C MET A 168 0.01 0.86 -10.19
N GLU A 169 -0.94 1.59 -10.74
CA GLU A 169 -1.12 1.73 -12.20
C GLU A 169 0.11 2.38 -12.85
N THR A 170 0.61 3.45 -12.23
CA THR A 170 1.83 4.15 -12.65
C THR A 170 3.03 3.21 -12.62
N LEU A 171 3.19 2.44 -11.53
CA LEU A 171 4.26 1.46 -11.39
C LEU A 171 4.17 0.38 -12.48
N LYS A 172 2.99 -0.20 -12.71
CA LYS A 172 2.79 -1.21 -13.76
C LYS A 172 3.22 -0.67 -15.14
N THR A 173 2.75 0.51 -15.51
CA THR A 173 3.12 1.17 -16.76
C THR A 173 4.64 1.40 -16.85
N GLN A 174 5.26 1.82 -15.75
CA GLN A 174 6.70 2.03 -15.71
C GLN A 174 7.50 0.72 -15.88
N LEU A 175 7.00 -0.38 -15.34
CA LEU A 175 7.60 -1.70 -15.49
C LEU A 175 7.46 -2.24 -16.92
N GLU A 176 6.30 -2.08 -17.54
CA GLU A 176 6.06 -2.44 -18.95
C GLU A 176 7.03 -1.67 -19.88
N ASN A 177 7.22 -0.37 -19.64
CA ASN A 177 8.18 0.43 -20.38
C ASN A 177 9.62 -0.08 -20.20
N LEU A 178 10.02 -0.42 -18.97
CA LEU A 178 11.35 -0.96 -18.70
C LEU A 178 11.57 -2.29 -19.44
N ILE A 179 10.57 -3.18 -19.46
CA ILE A 179 10.64 -4.45 -20.21
C ILE A 179 10.87 -4.18 -21.69
N ASN A 180 10.11 -3.27 -22.28
CA ASN A 180 10.24 -2.93 -23.70
C ASN A 180 11.65 -2.41 -24.03
N MET A 181 12.21 -1.57 -23.16
CA MET A 181 13.57 -1.04 -23.33
C MET A 181 14.65 -2.11 -23.22
N LEU A 182 14.46 -3.13 -22.38
CA LEU A 182 15.40 -4.25 -22.22
C LEU A 182 15.35 -5.26 -23.37
N LYS A 183 14.29 -5.24 -24.19
CA LYS A 183 14.14 -6.10 -25.39
C LYS A 183 14.78 -5.51 -26.64
N THR A 184 15.03 -4.21 -26.66
CA THR A 184 15.75 -3.48 -27.73
C THR A 184 17.26 -3.54 -27.55
#